data_AF-R6XGV5-F1
#
_entry.id   AF-R6XGV5-F1
#
_cell.length_a   1.000
_cell.length_b   1.000
_cell.length_c   1.000
_cell.angle_alpha   90.00
_cell.angle_beta   90.00
_cell.angle_gamma   90.00
#
_symmetry.space_group_name_H-M   'P 1'
#
loop_
_entity.id
_entity.type
_entity.pdbx_description
1 polymer ?
#
loop_
_entity_poly.entity_id
_entity_poly.type
_entity_poly.pdbx_seq_one_letter_code
_entity_poly.pdbx_strand_id
1 'polypeptide(L)'
;MTLKDLILKYDFDTLPLHSSQQKIEEKSDDTHTAYRYRLVPTFDFKQELLRLGPSVEVLEPEELRDEMVDDIRRMAGNYKI
;
A
#
# COMPACT_ATOMS: atom_id res chain seq x y z
N MET A 1 2.25 5.35 16.34
CA MET A 1 1.39 4.75 15.30
C MET A 1 0.52 3.67 15.91
N THR A 2 -0.79 3.82 15.81
CA THR A 2 -1.79 2.82 16.21
C THR A 2 -2.03 1.83 15.07
N LEU A 3 -2.55 0.64 15.42
CA LEU A 3 -3.08 -0.32 14.45
C LEU A 3 -4.18 0.35 13.63
N LYS A 4 -4.05 0.34 12.31
CA LYS A 4 -5.03 0.87 11.37
C LYS A 4 -5.25 -0.16 10.26
N ASP A 5 -6.48 -0.24 9.78
CA ASP A 5 -6.81 -1.07 8.62
C ASP A 5 -6.19 -0.43 7.39
N LEU A 6 -5.19 -1.11 6.83
CA LEU A 6 -4.56 -0.69 5.59
C LEU A 6 -5.26 -1.37 4.42
N ILE A 7 -5.69 -0.62 3.41
CA ILE A 7 -6.31 -1.20 2.20
C ILE A 7 -5.46 -0.95 0.97
N LEU A 8 -5.04 -2.00 0.26
CA LEU A 8 -4.17 -1.93 -0.93
C LEU A 8 -4.81 -2.50 -2.20
N LYS A 9 -4.58 -1.85 -3.34
CA LYS A 9 -4.94 -2.32 -4.69
C LYS A 9 -3.77 -3.14 -5.31
N TYR A 10 -3.85 -4.47 -5.49
CA TYR A 10 -2.78 -5.28 -6.14
C TYR A 10 -3.26 -6.69 -6.60
N ASP A 11 -2.49 -7.45 -7.39
CA ASP A 11 -2.74 -8.86 -7.75
C ASP A 11 -1.69 -9.79 -7.10
N PHE A 12 -1.99 -10.35 -5.92
CA PHE A 12 -1.09 -11.23 -5.15
C PHE A 12 -1.81 -12.54 -4.80
N ASP A 13 -1.99 -13.45 -5.77
CA ASP A 13 -2.47 -14.80 -5.44
C ASP A 13 -1.35 -15.74 -4.94
N THR A 14 -0.06 -15.35 -5.02
CA THR A 14 1.07 -16.27 -4.70
C THR A 14 2.12 -15.76 -3.69
N LEU A 15 2.10 -14.49 -3.26
CA LEU A 15 3.05 -13.94 -2.27
C LEU A 15 2.38 -12.93 -1.31
N PRO A 16 1.88 -13.36 -0.14
CA PRO A 16 1.34 -12.42 0.84
C PRO A 16 2.44 -11.51 1.39
N LEU A 17 2.21 -10.20 1.42
CA LEU A 17 3.16 -9.21 1.98
C LEU A 17 3.28 -9.34 3.51
N HIS A 18 2.24 -9.84 4.17
CA HIS A 18 2.20 -10.03 5.61
C HIS A 18 1.15 -11.08 5.99
N SER A 19 1.31 -11.73 7.15
CA SER A 19 0.41 -12.78 7.63
C SER A 19 -1.02 -12.30 7.95
N SER A 20 -1.21 -10.99 8.15
CA SER A 20 -2.52 -10.38 8.38
C SER A 20 -3.25 -9.94 7.10
N GLN A 21 -2.70 -10.24 5.92
CA GLN A 21 -3.30 -9.91 4.64
C GLN A 21 -4.65 -10.62 4.48
N GLN A 22 -5.70 -9.85 4.20
CA GLN A 22 -7.05 -10.36 3.95
C GLN A 22 -7.62 -9.70 2.71
N LYS A 23 -8.09 -10.48 1.74
CA LYS A 23 -8.76 -9.93 0.57
C LYS A 23 -10.11 -9.30 0.96
N ILE A 24 -10.42 -8.15 0.36
CA ILE A 24 -11.65 -7.38 0.58
C ILE A 24 -12.46 -7.43 -0.72
N GLU A 25 -13.28 -8.48 -0.87
CA GLU A 25 -14.04 -8.71 -2.10
C GLU A 25 -15.00 -7.54 -2.40
N GLU A 26 -15.58 -6.91 -1.37
CA GLU A 26 -16.51 -5.79 -1.53
C GLU A 26 -15.86 -4.48 -2.04
N LYS A 27 -14.53 -4.37 -1.95
CA LYS A 27 -13.74 -3.25 -2.48
C LYS A 27 -12.90 -3.67 -3.69
N SER A 28 -13.11 -4.87 -4.23
CA SER A 28 -12.42 -5.39 -5.40
C SER A 28 -13.33 -5.32 -6.63
N ASP A 29 -12.74 -5.20 -7.81
CA ASP A 29 -13.44 -5.27 -9.10
C ASP A 29 -12.57 -5.97 -10.16
N ASP A 30 -13.05 -6.03 -11.41
CA ASP A 30 -12.35 -6.70 -12.52
C ASP A 30 -10.97 -6.09 -12.85
N THR A 31 -10.69 -4.88 -12.36
CA THR A 31 -9.42 -4.17 -12.56
C THR A 31 -8.48 -4.26 -11.36
N HIS A 32 -8.98 -4.69 -10.21
CA HIS A 32 -8.15 -4.80 -9.01
C HIS A 32 -8.70 -5.62 -7.86
N THR A 33 -7.77 -6.10 -7.03
CA THR A 33 -8.08 -6.66 -5.72
C THR A 33 -7.66 -5.72 -4.60
N ALA A 34 -8.57 -5.51 -3.64
CA ALA A 34 -8.31 -4.79 -2.40
C ALA A 34 -7.87 -5.77 -1.28
N TYR A 35 -6.85 -5.40 -0.50
CA TYR A 35 -6.38 -6.18 0.65
C TYR A 35 -6.32 -5.37 1.94
N ARG A 36 -6.89 -5.90 3.03
CA ARG A 36 -6.77 -5.39 4.40
C ARG A 36 -5.51 -5.93 5.07
N TYR A 37 -4.79 -5.07 5.80
CA TYR A 37 -3.73 -5.49 6.71
C TYR A 37 -3.94 -4.93 8.11
N ARG A 38 -3.67 -5.78 9.10
CA ARG A 38 -3.58 -5.40 10.51
C ARG A 38 -2.11 -5.41 10.94
N LEU A 39 -1.43 -4.28 10.78
CA LEU A 39 -0.01 -4.11 11.12
C LEU A 39 0.32 -2.64 11.40
N VAL A 40 1.53 -2.38 11.89
CA VAL A 40 2.09 -1.02 12.00
C VAL A 40 2.93 -0.79 10.74
N PRO A 41 2.64 0.23 9.90
CA PRO A 41 3.35 0.44 8.64
C PRO A 41 4.77 0.97 8.86
N THR A 42 5.70 0.07 9.20
CA THR A 42 7.11 0.37 9.41
C THR A 42 7.77 0.86 8.11
N PHE A 43 8.97 1.42 8.24
CA PHE A 43 9.76 1.88 7.09
C PHE A 43 9.91 0.80 6.02
N ASP A 44 10.32 -0.42 6.38
CA ASP A 44 10.51 -1.52 5.42
C ASP A 44 9.21 -1.89 4.70
N PHE A 45 8.08 -1.88 5.41
CA PHE A 45 6.79 -2.14 4.77
C PHE A 45 6.43 -1.04 3.76
N LYS A 46 6.66 0.23 4.08
CA LYS A 46 6.50 1.33 3.11
C LYS A 46 7.44 1.19 1.91
N GLN A 47 8.70 0.78 2.12
CA GLN A 47 9.63 0.50 1.04
C GLN A 47 9.15 -0.65 0.14
N GLU A 48 8.59 -1.72 0.72
CA GLU A 48 7.99 -2.80 -0.05
C GLU A 48 6.82 -2.32 -0.91
N LEU A 49 5.97 -1.42 -0.40
CA LEU A 49 4.92 -0.80 -1.21
C LEU A 49 5.51 0.06 -2.35
N LEU A 50 6.49 0.93 -2.06
CA LEU A 50 7.14 1.75 -3.08
C LEU A 50 7.83 0.93 -4.16
N ARG A 51 8.41 -0.24 -3.80
CA ARG A 51 9.02 -1.19 -4.73
C ARG A 51 8.04 -1.69 -5.79
N LEU A 52 6.75 -1.80 -5.45
CA LEU A 52 5.69 -2.22 -6.37
C LEU A 52 5.23 -1.08 -7.31
N GLY A 53 5.64 0.16 -7.03
CA GLY A 53 5.41 1.32 -7.90
C GLY A 53 3.92 1.54 -8.20
N PRO A 54 3.56 1.84 -9.47
CA PRO A 54 2.19 2.22 -9.84
C PRO A 54 1.18 1.07 -9.75
N SER A 55 1.64 -0.16 -9.51
CA SER A 55 0.77 -1.32 -9.37
C SER A 55 0.09 -1.39 -8.00
N VAL A 56 0.59 -0.65 -7.00
CA VAL A 56 0.00 -0.60 -5.65
C VAL A 56 -0.41 0.82 -5.24
N GLU A 57 -1.50 0.89 -4.48
CA GLU A 57 -2.02 2.15 -3.96
C GLU A 57 -2.56 1.94 -2.54
N VAL A 58 -2.23 2.85 -1.61
CA VAL A 58 -2.79 2.89 -0.25
C VAL A 58 -4.14 3.62 -0.28
N LEU A 59 -5.24 2.90 -0.10
CA LEU A 59 -6.59 3.49 -0.04
C LEU A 59 -6.89 4.06 1.35
N GLU A 60 -6.54 3.32 2.40
CA GLU A 60 -6.72 3.68 3.80
C GLU A 60 -5.51 3.17 4.59
N PRO A 61 -5.12 3.81 5.72
CA PRO A 61 -5.63 5.09 6.20
C PRO A 61 -5.04 6.27 5.42
N GLU A 62 -5.75 7.41 5.42
CA GLU A 62 -5.35 8.63 4.68
C GLU A 62 -3.96 9.12 5.09
N GLU A 63 -3.59 9.03 6.38
CA GLU A 63 -2.29 9.52 6.81
C GLU A 63 -1.13 8.71 6.22
N LEU A 64 -1.30 7.39 6.05
CA LEU A 64 -0.28 6.58 5.38
C LEU A 64 -0.23 6.90 3.88
N ARG A 65 -1.39 7.16 3.26
CA ARG A 65 -1.45 7.58 1.86
C ARG A 65 -0.68 8.88 1.65
N ASP A 66 -0.86 9.86 2.52
CA ASP A 66 -0.14 11.14 2.46
C ASP A 66 1.37 10.95 2.63
N GLU A 67 1.80 10.11 3.58
CA GLU A 67 3.22 9.76 3.73
C GLU A 67 3.82 9.17 2.44
N MET A 68 3.10 8.25 1.78
CA MET A 68 3.55 7.65 0.52
C MET A 68 3.63 8.67 -0.61
N VAL A 69 2.66 9.59 -0.70
CA VAL A 69 2.67 10.69 -1.69
C VAL A 69 3.87 11.60 -1.49
N ASP A 70 4.19 11.97 -0.24
CA ASP A 70 5.33 12.82 0.07
C ASP A 70 6.67 12.15 -0.28
N ASP A 71 6.81 10.86 0.02
CA ASP A 71 8.00 10.10 -0.37
C ASP A 71 8.15 10.02 -1.89
N ILE A 72 7.06 9.75 -2.63
CA ILE A 72 7.06 9.75 -4.10
C ILE A 72 7.43 11.13 -4.67
N ARG A 73 6.92 12.23 -4.10
CA ARG A 73 7.28 13.60 -4.51
C ARG A 73 8.76 13.88 -4.29
N ARG A 74 9.32 13.47 -3.14
CA ARG A 74 10.77 13.60 -2.88
C ARG A 74 11.59 12.78 -3.88
N MET A 75 11.16 11.56 -4.18
CA MET A 75 11.79 10.72 -5.19
C MET A 75 11.78 11.38 -6.57
N ALA A 76 10.63 11.88 -7.02
CA ALA A 76 10.51 12.62 -8.29
C ALA A 76 11.43 13.85 -8.33
N GLY A 77 11.49 14.59 -7.21
CA GLY A 77 12.37 15.76 -7.05
C GLY A 77 13.85 15.45 -7.24
N ASN A 78 14.33 14.25 -6.88
CA ASN A 78 15.72 13.83 -7.13
C ASN A 78 16.05 13.75 -8.63
N TYR A 79 15.05 13.47 -9.46
CA TYR A 79 15.18 13.42 -10.93
C TYR A 79 14.76 14.73 -11.61
N LYS A 80 14.37 15.75 -10.82
CA LYS A 80 13.87 17.04 -11.31
C LYS A 80 12.64 16.90 -12.22
N ILE A 81 11.79 15.92 -11.90
CA ILE A 81 10.47 15.70 -12.51
C ILE A 81 9.44 16.53 -11.73
#